data_AF-A0A7X4IWC4-F1
#
_entry.id   AF-A0A7X4IWC4-F1
#
_cell.length_a   1.000
_cell.length_b   1.000
_cell.length_c   1.000
_cell.angle_alpha   90.00
_cell.angle_beta   90.00
_cell.angle_gamma   90.00
#
_symmetry.space_group_name_H-M   'P 1'
#
loop_
_entity.id
_entity.type
_entity.pdbx_description
1 polymer ?
#
loop_
_entity_poly.entity_id
_entity_poly.type
_entity_poly.pdbx_seq_one_letter_code
_entity_poly.pdbx_strand_id
1 'polypeptide(L)'
;MPRPEAIDTGRHADSFRSGELTTSNFQGWSDAIRLEFKDNEFNGRIGTDLAFENSSVRVWHMTVKPGERMPVHRHVLTYFWTAITPGRFLQRTYDGTTYESDYDAGLTHFYDVGEGEFALHDLENVGDTTMIFCAVELKRESANQPLPL
;
A
#
# COMPACT_ATOMS: atom_id res chain seq x y z
N MET A 1 -0.43 -17.24 28.18
CA MET A 1 -0.52 -16.66 26.82
C MET A 1 0.18 -15.32 26.85
N PRO A 2 1.34 -15.13 26.19
CA PRO A 2 1.92 -13.80 26.09
C PRO A 2 0.99 -12.93 25.24
N ARG A 3 0.81 -11.68 25.67
CA ARG A 3 0.06 -10.63 24.97
C ARG A 3 0.77 -10.38 23.63
N PRO A 4 0.07 -10.20 22.49
CA PRO A 4 0.73 -9.67 21.31
C PRO A 4 1.33 -8.31 21.67
N GLU A 5 2.62 -8.14 21.39
CA GLU A 5 3.34 -6.89 21.58
C GLU A 5 2.64 -5.79 20.80
N ALA A 6 2.52 -4.61 21.42
CA ALA A 6 1.85 -3.46 20.83
C ALA A 6 2.55 -3.08 19.53
N ILE A 7 1.78 -3.04 18.44
CA ILE A 7 2.20 -2.47 17.16
C ILE A 7 2.62 -1.03 17.45
N ASP A 8 3.86 -0.69 17.08
CA ASP A 8 4.42 0.66 17.11
C ASP A 8 3.39 1.66 16.57
N THR A 9 2.88 2.55 17.43
CA THR A 9 1.89 3.56 17.05
C THR A 9 2.53 4.76 16.36
N GLY A 10 3.58 4.52 15.55
CA GLY A 10 4.17 5.51 14.67
C GLY A 10 3.06 6.24 13.91
N ARG A 11 3.22 7.54 13.61
CA ARG A 11 2.18 8.24 12.84
C ARG A 11 2.10 7.62 11.45
N HIS A 12 0.90 7.34 10.94
CA HIS A 12 0.71 6.61 9.68
C HIS A 12 0.25 7.55 8.57
N ALA A 13 0.81 7.39 7.38
CA ALA A 13 0.60 8.32 6.27
C ALA A 13 -0.62 7.98 5.38
N ASP A 14 -1.11 6.73 5.41
CA ASP A 14 -2.22 6.27 4.56
C ASP A 14 -3.59 6.72 5.07
N SER A 15 -3.88 8.01 4.91
CA SER A 15 -5.13 8.62 5.38
C SER A 15 -6.23 8.69 4.32
N PHE A 16 -5.89 8.59 3.04
CA PHE A 16 -6.85 8.64 1.96
C PHE A 16 -7.45 7.27 1.66
N ARG A 17 -8.77 7.22 1.66
CA ARG A 17 -9.56 6.04 1.33
C ARG A 17 -10.75 6.50 0.49
N SER A 18 -10.90 5.98 -0.73
CA SER A 18 -12.05 6.30 -1.58
C SER A 18 -13.28 5.46 -1.25
N GLY A 19 -13.12 4.40 -0.46
CA GLY A 19 -14.16 3.42 -0.18
C GLY A 19 -14.50 3.21 1.29
N GLU A 20 -15.27 2.15 1.54
CA GLU A 20 -15.92 1.88 2.82
C GLU A 20 -15.10 0.94 3.69
N LEU A 21 -15.18 1.15 5.02
CA LEU A 21 -14.64 0.21 6.00
C LEU A 21 -15.48 -1.07 6.00
N THR A 22 -14.89 -2.19 5.58
CA THR A 22 -15.56 -3.48 5.53
C THR A 22 -15.43 -4.22 6.85
N THR A 23 -14.22 -4.33 7.41
CA THR A 23 -13.97 -4.99 8.69
C THR A 23 -12.88 -4.28 9.49
N SER A 24 -12.84 -4.51 10.81
CA SER A 24 -11.79 -4.01 11.70
C SER A 24 -11.26 -5.09 12.62
N ASN A 25 -10.24 -4.78 13.43
CA ASN A 25 -9.67 -5.69 14.42
C ASN A 25 -9.26 -7.06 13.83
N PHE A 26 -8.70 -7.06 12.62
CA PHE A 26 -8.22 -8.25 11.91
C PHE A 26 -9.33 -9.28 11.62
N GLN A 27 -10.61 -8.85 11.63
CA GLN A 27 -11.73 -9.74 11.33
C GLN A 27 -11.69 -10.16 9.86
N GLY A 28 -11.76 -11.48 9.64
CA GLY A 28 -11.71 -12.09 8.30
C GLY A 28 -10.29 -12.36 7.78
N TRP A 29 -9.25 -11.91 8.48
CA TRP A 29 -7.87 -12.18 8.09
C TRP A 29 -7.47 -13.61 8.46
N SER A 30 -6.87 -14.33 7.51
CA SER A 30 -6.26 -15.63 7.76
C SER A 30 -4.93 -15.47 8.52
N ASP A 31 -4.47 -16.55 9.15
CA ASP A 31 -3.16 -16.56 9.82
C ASP A 31 -2.02 -16.28 8.84
N ALA A 32 -2.16 -16.72 7.58
CA ALA A 32 -1.18 -16.46 6.52
C ALA A 32 -1.07 -14.95 6.21
N ILE A 33 -2.19 -14.23 6.13
CA ILE A 33 -2.18 -12.78 5.90
C ILE A 33 -1.56 -12.06 7.10
N ARG A 34 -1.93 -12.46 8.33
CA ARG A 34 -1.34 -11.87 9.55
C ARG A 34 0.17 -12.08 9.61
N LEU A 35 0.64 -13.27 9.23
CA LEU A 35 2.06 -13.56 9.15
C LEU A 35 2.76 -12.74 8.07
N GLU A 36 2.16 -12.58 6.90
CA GLU A 36 2.72 -11.77 5.82
C GLU A 36 2.89 -10.29 6.22
N PHE A 37 1.94 -9.71 6.98
CA PHE A 37 2.11 -8.35 7.52
C PHE A 37 3.33 -8.20 8.41
N LYS A 38 3.68 -9.25 9.16
CA LYS A 38 4.87 -9.28 10.00
C LYS A 38 6.13 -9.48 9.15
N ASP A 39 6.12 -10.45 8.23
CA ASP A 39 7.29 -10.81 7.43
C ASP A 39 7.67 -9.70 6.44
N ASN A 40 6.68 -8.93 5.97
CA ASN A 40 6.86 -7.84 5.01
C ASN A 40 6.77 -6.44 5.64
N GLU A 41 6.93 -6.32 6.97
CA GLU A 41 6.86 -5.03 7.67
C GLU A 41 7.79 -3.95 7.08
N PHE A 42 8.89 -4.36 6.43
CA PHE A 42 9.87 -3.47 5.78
C PHE A 42 10.04 -3.74 4.28
N ASN A 43 9.04 -4.35 3.63
CA ASN A 43 9.09 -4.60 2.18
C ASN A 43 8.87 -3.31 1.37
N GLY A 44 9.94 -2.76 0.79
CA GLY A 44 9.90 -1.56 -0.05
C GLY A 44 9.43 -1.77 -1.49
N ARG A 45 9.05 -2.99 -1.89
CA ARG A 45 8.58 -3.28 -3.25
C ARG A 45 7.09 -2.91 -3.39
N ILE A 46 6.82 -1.63 -3.62
CA ILE A 46 5.46 -1.09 -3.72
C ILE A 46 4.79 -1.29 -5.08
N GLY A 47 5.42 -2.01 -6.01
CA GLY A 47 4.91 -2.23 -7.35
C GLY A 47 5.29 -3.58 -7.95
N THR A 48 4.61 -3.97 -9.02
CA THR A 48 4.93 -5.22 -9.73
C THR A 48 6.21 -5.10 -10.55
N ASP A 49 6.47 -3.92 -11.12
CA ASP A 49 7.63 -3.63 -11.95
C ASP A 49 8.27 -2.29 -11.55
N LEU A 50 9.59 -2.29 -11.42
CA LEU A 50 10.38 -1.09 -11.20
C LEU A 50 10.70 -0.48 -12.56
N ALA A 51 9.85 0.43 -13.00
CA ALA A 51 9.92 1.00 -14.35
C ALA A 51 11.14 1.93 -14.52
N PHE A 52 11.50 2.68 -13.48
CA PHE A 52 12.62 3.60 -13.51
C PHE A 52 13.10 3.95 -12.10
N GLU A 53 14.40 4.15 -11.92
CA GLU A 53 14.96 4.70 -10.69
C GLU A 53 16.16 5.61 -10.98
N ASN A 54 16.23 6.74 -10.27
CA ASN A 54 17.44 7.57 -10.21
C ASN A 54 17.64 8.15 -8.80
N SER A 55 18.46 9.20 -8.68
CA SER A 55 18.73 9.86 -7.40
C SER A 55 17.62 10.80 -6.92
N SER A 56 16.58 11.03 -7.72
CA SER A 56 15.45 11.91 -7.38
C SER A 56 14.16 11.13 -7.19
N VAL A 57 13.90 10.10 -8.01
CA VAL A 57 12.62 9.40 -8.01
C VAL A 57 12.78 7.89 -8.19
N ARG A 58 11.76 7.17 -7.74
CA ARG A 58 11.48 5.79 -8.12
C ARG A 58 10.10 5.73 -8.77
N VAL A 59 9.99 5.07 -9.92
CA VAL A 59 8.73 4.94 -10.67
C VAL A 59 8.36 3.46 -10.74
N TRP A 60 7.14 3.15 -10.33
CA TRP A 60 6.59 1.80 -10.28
C TRP A 60 5.39 1.67 -11.19
N HIS A 61 5.34 0.55 -11.90
CA HIS A 61 4.11 0.08 -12.51
C HIS A 61 3.53 -1.05 -11.67
N MET A 62 2.22 -1.02 -11.48
CA MET A 62 1.45 -2.09 -10.85
C MET A 62 0.46 -2.62 -11.88
N THR A 63 0.43 -3.93 -12.10
CA THR A 63 -0.60 -4.61 -12.89
C THR A 63 -1.17 -5.75 -12.07
N VAL A 64 -2.45 -5.65 -11.73
CA VAL A 64 -3.14 -6.63 -10.87
C VAL A 64 -4.41 -7.08 -11.59
N LYS A 65 -4.42 -8.33 -12.08
CA LYS A 65 -5.61 -8.89 -12.77
C LYS A 65 -6.73 -9.19 -11.77
N PRO A 66 -7.98 -9.37 -12.22
CA PRO A 66 -9.07 -9.83 -11.36
C PRO A 66 -8.69 -11.06 -10.54
N GLY A 67 -8.86 -10.99 -9.22
CA GLY A 67 -8.49 -12.03 -8.25
C GLY A 67 -6.99 -12.11 -7.92
N GLU A 68 -6.13 -11.30 -8.55
CA GLU A 68 -4.73 -11.18 -8.15
C GLU A 68 -4.57 -10.18 -7.00
N ARG A 69 -3.44 -10.29 -6.29
CA ARG A 69 -3.11 -9.47 -5.13
C ARG A 69 -1.65 -9.02 -5.20
N MET A 70 -1.41 -7.77 -4.85
CA MET A 70 -0.09 -7.29 -4.46
C MET A 70 0.18 -7.66 -3.00
N PRO A 71 1.32 -8.31 -2.69
CA PRO A 71 1.66 -8.68 -1.33
C PRO A 71 1.80 -7.44 -0.44
N VAL A 72 1.81 -7.66 0.87
CA VAL A 72 2.01 -6.57 1.84
C VAL A 72 3.32 -5.84 1.53
N HIS A 73 3.25 -4.52 1.46
CA HIS A 73 4.36 -3.63 1.19
C HIS A 73 4.24 -2.34 1.99
N ARG A 74 5.38 -1.65 2.14
CA ARG A 74 5.51 -0.46 2.96
C ARG A 74 5.95 0.74 2.15
N HIS A 75 5.21 1.84 2.29
CA HIS A 75 5.61 3.16 1.84
C HIS A 75 6.24 3.92 3.00
N VAL A 76 7.45 4.42 2.80
CA VAL A 76 8.13 5.36 3.73
C VAL A 76 8.45 6.69 3.06
N LEU A 77 8.35 6.76 1.73
CA LEU A 77 8.63 7.96 0.95
C LEU A 77 7.34 8.71 0.64
N THR A 78 7.40 10.03 0.58
CA THR A 78 6.37 10.87 -0.04
C THR A 78 6.22 10.48 -1.51
N TYR A 79 4.98 10.27 -1.94
CA TYR A 79 4.69 9.70 -3.25
C TYR A 79 3.34 10.14 -3.78
N PHE A 80 3.12 9.94 -5.06
CA PHE A 80 1.79 9.95 -5.64
C PHE A 80 1.61 8.75 -6.56
N TRP A 81 0.36 8.41 -6.82
CA TRP A 81 0.01 7.43 -7.82
C TRP A 81 -1.16 7.91 -8.68
N THR A 82 -1.24 7.36 -9.90
CA THR A 82 -2.37 7.55 -10.80
C THR A 82 -2.94 6.18 -11.17
N ALA A 83 -4.26 6.02 -11.03
CA ALA A 83 -5.01 4.90 -11.59
C ALA A 83 -5.11 5.09 -13.11
N ILE A 84 -4.43 4.24 -13.87
CA ILE A 84 -4.46 4.30 -15.34
C ILE A 84 -5.75 3.65 -15.87
N THR A 85 -6.20 2.59 -15.22
CA THR A 85 -7.50 1.93 -15.47
C THR A 85 -8.41 2.10 -14.25
N PRO A 86 -9.74 2.00 -14.41
CA PRO A 86 -10.61 1.92 -13.25
C PRO A 86 -10.42 0.57 -12.54
N GLY A 87 -10.78 0.49 -11.27
CA GLY A 87 -10.60 -0.73 -10.50
C GLY A 87 -11.37 -0.76 -9.20
N ARG A 88 -11.82 -1.96 -8.83
CA ARG A 88 -12.36 -2.26 -7.49
C ARG A 88 -11.37 -3.15 -6.75
N PHE A 89 -11.03 -2.76 -5.53
CA PHE A 89 -10.03 -3.46 -4.75
C PHE A 89 -10.38 -3.54 -3.28
N LEU A 90 -9.85 -4.58 -2.64
CA LEU A 90 -9.82 -4.75 -1.21
C LEU A 90 -8.41 -4.42 -0.71
N GLN A 91 -8.33 -3.64 0.35
CA GLN A 91 -7.08 -3.22 0.97
C GLN A 91 -7.11 -3.57 2.45
N ARG A 92 -6.12 -4.34 2.92
CA ARG A 92 -5.89 -4.60 4.33
C ARG A 92 -4.78 -3.68 4.81
N THR A 93 -4.91 -3.10 6.00
CA THR A 93 -3.92 -2.17 6.55
C THR A 93 -3.38 -2.64 7.89
N TYR A 94 -2.20 -2.16 8.27
CA TYR A 94 -1.45 -2.58 9.46
C TYR A 94 -2.24 -2.58 10.79
N ASP A 95 -3.26 -1.73 10.92
CA ASP A 95 -4.13 -1.62 12.10
C ASP A 95 -5.22 -2.71 12.16
N GLY A 96 -5.23 -3.64 11.20
CA GLY A 96 -6.20 -4.71 11.11
C GLY A 96 -7.53 -4.27 10.52
N THR A 97 -7.60 -3.09 9.89
CA THR A 97 -8.78 -2.67 9.13
C THR A 97 -8.70 -3.17 7.68
N THR A 98 -9.88 -3.40 7.10
CA THR A 98 -10.05 -3.81 5.71
C THR A 98 -11.02 -2.85 5.03
N TYR A 99 -10.65 -2.34 3.87
CA TYR A 99 -11.46 -1.47 3.04
C TYR A 99 -11.78 -2.14 1.72
N GLU A 100 -12.95 -1.85 1.17
CA GLU A 100 -13.22 -2.03 -0.25
C GLU A 100 -13.40 -0.67 -0.90
N SER A 101 -12.72 -0.44 -2.02
CA SER A 101 -12.65 0.86 -2.68
C SER A 101 -12.76 0.71 -4.19
N ASP A 102 -13.35 1.72 -4.81
CA ASP A 102 -13.40 1.88 -6.26
C ASP A 102 -12.56 3.10 -6.65
N TYR A 103 -11.81 2.97 -7.74
CA TYR A 103 -11.07 4.06 -8.36
C TYR A 103 -11.51 4.22 -9.82
N ASP A 104 -11.75 5.46 -10.21
CA ASP A 104 -11.93 5.85 -11.61
C ASP A 104 -10.58 5.98 -12.32
N ALA A 105 -10.57 5.72 -13.63
CA ALA A 105 -9.40 6.01 -14.45
C ALA A 105 -9.05 7.51 -14.40
N GLY A 106 -7.76 7.80 -14.24
CA GLY A 106 -7.23 9.16 -14.10
C GLY A 106 -7.22 9.69 -12.67
N LEU A 107 -7.84 8.99 -11.70
CA LEU A 107 -7.72 9.38 -10.30
C LEU A 107 -6.25 9.38 -9.89
N THR A 108 -5.83 10.48 -9.26
CA THR A 108 -4.47 10.65 -8.75
C THR A 108 -4.54 11.06 -7.29
N HIS A 109 -3.72 10.42 -6.46
CA HIS A 109 -3.60 10.80 -5.06
C HIS A 109 -2.15 10.99 -4.66
N PHE A 110 -1.91 11.97 -3.79
CA PHE A 110 -0.59 12.31 -3.24
C PHE A 110 -0.60 12.06 -1.74
N TYR A 111 0.41 11.35 -1.25
CA TYR A 111 0.65 11.11 0.17
C TYR A 111 1.93 11.79 0.60
N ASP A 112 1.81 12.65 1.61
CA ASP A 112 2.96 13.16 2.35
C ASP A 112 3.29 12.18 3.47
N VAL A 113 4.52 11.65 3.49
CA VAL A 113 4.98 10.71 4.51
C VAL A 113 6.04 11.39 5.36
N GLY A 114 5.64 11.78 6.58
CA GLY A 114 6.52 12.47 7.53
C GLY A 114 7.65 11.58 8.07
N GLU A 115 8.56 12.20 8.81
CA GLU A 115 9.68 11.48 9.46
C GLU A 115 9.15 10.39 10.41
N GLY A 116 9.59 9.15 10.20
CA GLY A 116 9.14 7.98 10.96
C GLY A 116 7.73 7.49 10.59
N GLU A 117 7.03 8.19 9.70
CA GLU A 117 5.71 7.78 9.24
C GLU A 117 5.77 6.71 8.16
N PHE A 118 4.68 5.95 8.02
CA PHE A 118 4.59 4.92 6.99
C PHE A 118 3.15 4.56 6.63
N ALA A 119 3.01 3.92 5.49
CA ALA A 119 1.83 3.13 5.11
C ALA A 119 2.25 1.66 4.97
N LEU A 120 1.50 0.73 5.55
CA LEU A 120 1.72 -0.70 5.40
C LEU A 120 0.39 -1.37 5.08
N HIS A 121 0.29 -1.93 3.88
CA HIS A 121 -0.94 -2.51 3.36
C HIS A 121 -0.66 -3.54 2.27
N ASP A 122 -1.68 -4.35 1.95
CA ASP A 122 -1.74 -5.11 0.70
C ASP A 122 -2.78 -4.51 -0.24
N LEU A 123 -2.93 -5.06 -1.45
CA LEU A 123 -3.99 -4.65 -2.38
C LEU A 123 -4.45 -5.85 -3.19
N GLU A 124 -5.73 -6.19 -3.12
CA GLU A 124 -6.35 -7.30 -3.85
C GLU A 124 -7.38 -6.78 -4.84
N ASN A 125 -7.26 -7.16 -6.11
CA ASN A 125 -8.24 -6.79 -7.12
C ASN A 125 -9.48 -7.69 -6.99
N VAL A 126 -10.57 -7.12 -6.49
CA VAL A 126 -11.87 -7.80 -6.31
C VAL A 126 -12.90 -7.42 -7.39
N GLY A 127 -12.48 -6.62 -8.37
CA GLY A 127 -13.27 -6.25 -9.54
C GLY A 127 -13.09 -7.20 -10.72
N ASP A 128 -13.62 -6.80 -11.87
CA ASP A 128 -13.55 -7.53 -13.14
C ASP A 128 -12.58 -6.92 -14.17
N THR A 129 -11.97 -5.78 -13.82
CA THR A 129 -11.04 -5.04 -14.66
C THR A 129 -9.61 -5.22 -14.18
N THR A 130 -8.65 -5.39 -15.09
CA THR A 130 -7.22 -5.36 -14.73
C THR A 130 -6.84 -3.97 -14.24
N MET A 131 -6.40 -3.90 -12.99
CA MET A 131 -5.96 -2.66 -12.36
C MET A 131 -4.54 -2.33 -12.79
N ILE A 132 -4.36 -1.13 -13.31
CA ILE A 132 -3.06 -0.60 -13.71
C ILE A 132 -2.84 0.72 -12.99
N PHE A 133 -1.74 0.82 -12.26
CA PHE A 133 -1.33 2.05 -11.61
C PHE A 133 0.11 2.41 -11.99
N CYS A 134 0.39 3.71 -11.94
CA CYS A 134 1.75 4.24 -11.93
C CYS A 134 1.96 5.00 -10.63
N ALA A 135 2.97 4.64 -9.85
CA ALA A 135 3.37 5.35 -8.64
C ALA A 135 4.75 5.98 -8.81
N VAL A 136 4.94 7.16 -8.23
CA VAL A 136 6.22 7.88 -8.22
C VAL A 136 6.57 8.23 -6.78
N GLU A 137 7.63 7.62 -6.26
CA GLU A 137 8.22 7.96 -4.97
C GLU A 137 9.24 9.09 -5.14
N LEU A 138 9.15 10.14 -4.32
CA LEU A 138 9.98 11.35 -4.37
C LEU A 138 11.14 11.25 -3.37
N LYS A 139 12.29 10.74 -3.80
CA LYS A 139 13.41 10.37 -2.92
C LYS A 139 14.09 11.56 -2.24
N ARG A 140 14.04 12.76 -2.85
CA ARG A 140 14.72 13.96 -2.30
C ARG A 140 13.82 14.81 -1.44
N GLU A 141 12.52 14.73 -1.70
CA GLU A 141 11.48 15.48 -1.02
C GLU A 141 10.95 14.74 0.21
N SER A 142 11.21 13.44 0.31
CA SER A 142 10.83 12.61 1.44
C SER A 142 11.68 12.88 2.69
N ALA A 143 11.05 12.82 3.86
CA ALA A 143 11.73 12.89 5.14
C ALA A 143 12.50 11.60 5.49
N ASN A 144 12.09 10.46 4.94
CA ASN A 144 12.70 9.15 5.19
C ASN A 144 13.61 8.70 4.03
N GLN A 145 14.50 7.75 4.31
CA GLN A 145 15.31 7.08 3.28
C GLN A 145 14.52 5.94 2.61
N PRO A 146 14.78 5.64 1.31
CA PRO A 146 14.14 4.52 0.64
C PRO A 146 14.45 3.20 1.34
N LEU A 147 13.45 2.33 1.44
CA LEU A 147 13.67 0.94 1.84
C LEU A 147 14.47 0.18 0.75
N PRO A 148 15.29 -0.82 1.15
CA PRO A 148 15.92 -1.75 0.21
C PRO A 148 14.87 -2.54 -0.61
N LEU A 149 15.26 -2.96 -1.82
CA LEU A 149 14.46 -3.79 -2.73
C LEU A 149 15.02 -5.21 -2.85
#